data_AF-A0A932VDB4-F1
#
_entry.id   AF-A0A932VDB4-F1
#
_cell.length_a   1.000
_cell.length_b   1.000
_cell.length_c   1.000
_cell.angle_alpha   90.00
_cell.angle_beta   90.00
_cell.angle_gamma   90.00
#
_symmetry.space_group_name_H-M   'P 1'
#
loop_
_entity.id
_entity.type
_entity.pdbx_description
1 polymer ?
#
loop_
_entity_poly.entity_id
_entity_poly.type
_entity_poly.pdbx_seq_one_letter_code
_entity_poly.pdbx_strand_id
1 'polypeptide(L)'
;MLSYETFTQLHDRLLKGATATQLEDAIPRFSRNLKIASAVSLAHWTDSTPFDDLAKAYILPEKVMDALGIGHSVTVGVVHVPAGLMHSYGYLFSQLKTAYGLKGKRWIESRLDERLGLKAGVFSPFTREGEFLSNVTAVLLEFIGAKASLPTAARLVPRTKSAGSVSEHVKWRTAEGVEKELTISTHLINLLALPGQETNDVKLLMYEVVDAKKHRLVTAFPVEQKFAEAIIGAKPESDTQFRPRFNLYIDPTWKVVAHRSEGFAAQAD
;
A
#
# COMPACT_ATOMS: atom_id res chain seq x y z
N MET A 1 -18.54 6.58 -13.01
CA MET A 1 -17.46 5.90 -12.27
C MET A 1 -17.20 4.60 -13.01
N LEU A 2 -15.94 4.26 -13.32
CA LEU A 2 -15.67 2.96 -13.96
C LEU A 2 -15.97 1.83 -12.97
N SER A 3 -16.65 0.79 -13.45
CA SER A 3 -16.84 -0.43 -12.69
C SER A 3 -15.54 -1.22 -12.67
N TYR A 4 -15.42 -2.16 -11.74
CA TYR A 4 -14.30 -3.11 -11.75
C TYR A 4 -14.23 -3.90 -13.07
N GLU A 5 -15.36 -4.17 -13.72
CA GLU A 5 -15.44 -4.80 -15.05
C GLU A 5 -14.66 -4.02 -16.11
N THR A 6 -14.66 -2.68 -16.04
CA THR A 6 -13.84 -1.89 -16.96
C THR A 6 -12.35 -2.18 -16.75
N PHE A 7 -11.88 -2.31 -15.51
CA PHE A 7 -10.48 -2.65 -15.26
C PHE A 7 -10.13 -4.08 -15.72
N THR A 8 -11.06 -5.02 -15.70
CA THR A 8 -10.88 -6.33 -16.35
C THR A 8 -10.65 -6.20 -17.85
N GLN A 9 -11.48 -5.40 -18.55
CA GLN A 9 -11.32 -5.17 -19.98
C GLN A 9 -10.00 -4.44 -20.32
N LEU A 10 -9.58 -3.49 -19.47
CA LEU A 10 -8.31 -2.80 -19.64
C LEU A 10 -7.12 -3.72 -19.34
N HIS A 11 -7.22 -4.61 -18.34
CA HIS A 11 -6.22 -5.65 -18.10
C HIS A 11 -6.04 -6.54 -19.33
N ASP A 12 -7.12 -6.99 -19.97
CA ASP A 12 -7.05 -7.80 -21.19
C ASP A 12 -6.38 -7.06 -22.35
N ARG A 13 -6.60 -5.74 -22.48
CA ARG A 13 -5.91 -4.91 -23.46
C ARG A 13 -4.40 -4.91 -23.20
N LEU A 14 -3.96 -4.76 -21.95
CA LEU A 14 -2.54 -4.81 -21.59
C LEU A 14 -1.92 -6.19 -21.86
N LEU A 15 -2.63 -7.28 -21.55
CA LEU A 15 -2.20 -8.63 -21.92
C LEU A 15 -2.04 -8.81 -23.43
N LYS A 16 -2.87 -8.13 -24.24
CA LYS A 16 -2.77 -8.11 -25.70
C LYS A 16 -1.71 -7.15 -26.24
N GLY A 17 -0.96 -6.46 -25.37
CA GLY A 17 0.14 -5.58 -25.73
C GLY A 17 -0.22 -4.10 -25.85
N ALA A 18 -1.39 -3.68 -25.38
CA ALA A 18 -1.67 -2.25 -25.23
C ALA A 18 -0.71 -1.61 -24.23
N THR A 19 -0.34 -0.37 -24.47
CA THR A 19 0.47 0.46 -23.57
C THR A 19 -0.41 1.35 -22.70
N ALA A 20 0.14 1.91 -21.62
CA ALA A 20 -0.57 2.91 -20.81
C ALA A 20 -1.11 4.10 -21.62
N THR A 21 -0.38 4.59 -22.62
CA THR A 21 -0.85 5.67 -23.51
C THR A 21 -2.07 5.24 -24.32
N GLN A 22 -2.10 3.98 -24.75
CA GLN A 22 -3.25 3.43 -25.49
C GLN A 22 -4.46 3.16 -24.61
N LEU A 23 -4.39 3.33 -23.28
CA LEU A 23 -5.55 3.26 -22.39
C LEU A 23 -6.14 4.63 -22.03
N GLU A 24 -5.61 5.72 -22.59
CA GLU A 24 -6.07 7.08 -22.25
C GLU A 24 -7.48 7.40 -22.74
N ASP A 25 -8.03 6.60 -23.67
CA ASP A 25 -9.44 6.62 -24.06
C ASP A 25 -10.37 6.26 -22.89
N ALA A 26 -9.91 5.40 -21.98
CA ALA A 26 -10.68 4.96 -20.81
C ALA A 26 -10.25 5.66 -19.52
N ILE A 27 -8.97 5.97 -19.38
CA ILE A 27 -8.40 6.64 -18.21
C ILE A 27 -7.67 7.90 -18.66
N PRO A 28 -8.30 9.08 -18.65
CA PRO A 28 -7.66 10.30 -19.12
C PRO A 28 -6.34 10.60 -18.41
N ARG A 29 -5.29 10.93 -19.17
CA ARG A 29 -3.93 11.27 -18.68
C ARG A 29 -3.22 10.12 -17.96
N PHE A 30 -3.61 8.87 -18.21
CA PHE A 30 -3.08 7.71 -17.51
C PHE A 30 -1.56 7.58 -17.56
N SER A 31 -0.95 7.75 -18.73
CA SER A 31 0.51 7.63 -18.89
C SER A 31 1.26 8.69 -18.08
N ARG A 32 0.74 9.93 -18.07
CA ARG A 32 1.28 11.02 -17.23
C ARG A 32 1.15 10.69 -15.74
N ASN A 33 0.00 10.19 -15.31
CA ASN A 33 -0.26 9.90 -13.90
C ASN A 33 0.62 8.75 -13.39
N LEU A 34 0.87 7.71 -14.20
CA LEU A 34 1.81 6.64 -13.86
C LEU A 34 3.23 7.16 -13.65
N LYS A 35 3.70 8.12 -14.45
CA LYS A 35 5.02 8.75 -14.26
C LYS A 35 5.12 9.50 -12.92
N ILE A 36 4.08 10.26 -12.57
CA ILE A 36 4.00 10.96 -11.27
C ILE A 36 3.99 9.94 -10.13
N ALA A 37 3.14 8.93 -10.23
CA ALA A 37 3.01 7.87 -9.24
C ALA A 37 4.33 7.10 -9.06
N SER A 38 5.08 6.85 -10.13
CA SER A 38 6.41 6.24 -10.04
C SER A 38 7.38 7.07 -9.20
N ALA A 39 7.42 8.39 -9.41
CA ALA A 39 8.27 9.28 -8.63
C ALA A 39 7.84 9.32 -7.15
N VAL A 40 6.54 9.38 -6.88
CA VAL A 40 5.99 9.34 -5.52
C VAL A 40 6.30 8.02 -4.83
N SER A 41 6.11 6.89 -5.53
CA SER A 41 6.44 5.56 -5.02
C SER A 41 7.91 5.47 -4.64
N LEU A 42 8.82 5.91 -5.52
CA LEU A 42 10.26 5.87 -5.24
C LEU A 42 10.65 6.72 -4.01
N ALA A 43 10.02 7.88 -3.85
CA ALA A 43 10.34 8.81 -2.78
C ALA A 43 9.77 8.39 -1.41
N HIS A 44 8.56 7.85 -1.38
CA HIS A 44 7.75 7.70 -0.16
C HIS A 44 7.30 6.28 0.16
N TRP A 45 7.54 5.32 -0.74
CA TRP A 45 7.16 3.93 -0.53
C TRP A 45 8.40 3.03 -0.54
N THR A 46 8.33 1.88 0.10
CA THR A 46 9.36 0.83 -0.01
C THR A 46 9.19 0.07 -1.33
N ASP A 47 10.00 -0.97 -1.49
CA ASP A 47 9.67 -2.04 -2.42
C ASP A 47 8.73 -3.05 -1.76
N SER A 48 8.04 -3.81 -2.60
CA SER A 48 7.13 -4.87 -2.21
C SER A 48 7.34 -6.11 -3.07
N THR A 49 7.01 -7.28 -2.52
CA THR A 49 6.92 -8.49 -3.35
C THR A 49 5.59 -8.48 -4.11
N PRO A 50 5.58 -8.70 -5.44
CA PRO A 50 4.34 -8.76 -6.21
C PRO A 50 3.63 -10.12 -6.08
N PHE A 51 4.03 -10.94 -5.11
CA PHE A 51 3.46 -12.25 -4.82
C PHE A 51 2.53 -12.17 -3.61
N ASP A 52 1.30 -12.67 -3.73
CA ASP A 52 0.37 -12.76 -2.62
C ASP A 52 0.54 -14.12 -1.91
N ASP A 53 1.00 -14.09 -0.67
CA ASP A 53 1.28 -15.31 0.10
C ASP A 53 0.03 -16.11 0.46
N LEU A 54 -1.15 -15.50 0.54
CA LEU A 54 -2.39 -16.20 0.88
C LEU A 54 -3.00 -16.85 -0.35
N ALA A 55 -3.00 -16.13 -1.48
CA ALA A 55 -3.49 -16.64 -2.76
C ALA A 55 -2.46 -17.50 -3.51
N LYS A 56 -1.20 -17.52 -3.05
CA LYS A 56 -0.07 -18.25 -3.65
C LYS A 56 0.11 -17.93 -5.13
N ALA A 57 -0.06 -16.65 -5.50
CA ALA A 57 -0.02 -16.20 -6.88
C ALA A 57 0.52 -14.77 -7.01
N TYR A 58 1.06 -14.45 -8.18
CA TYR A 58 1.44 -13.09 -8.52
C TYR A 58 0.22 -12.20 -8.68
N ILE A 59 0.32 -10.98 -8.14
CA ILE A 59 -0.74 -9.96 -8.16
C ILE A 59 -0.99 -9.48 -9.59
N LEU A 60 0.07 -9.39 -10.39
CA LEU A 60 0.02 -9.07 -11.81
C LEU A 60 0.96 -9.96 -12.62
N PRO A 61 0.56 -10.33 -13.85
CA PRO A 61 1.49 -10.85 -14.85
C PRO A 61 2.57 -9.82 -15.19
N GLU A 62 3.79 -10.30 -15.48
CA GLU A 62 4.94 -9.46 -15.85
C GLU A 62 4.62 -8.50 -16.99
N LYS A 63 4.02 -9.01 -18.07
CA LYS A 63 3.61 -8.19 -19.23
C LYS A 63 2.69 -7.02 -18.85
N VAL A 64 1.84 -7.19 -17.85
CA VAL A 64 0.96 -6.11 -17.37
C VAL A 64 1.75 -5.10 -16.54
N MET A 65 2.69 -5.56 -15.71
CA MET A 65 3.60 -4.67 -14.98
C MET A 65 4.43 -3.82 -15.95
N ASP A 66 5.01 -4.42 -16.98
CA ASP A 66 5.76 -3.74 -18.04
C ASP A 66 4.92 -2.67 -18.74
N ALA A 67 3.71 -3.02 -19.15
CA ALA A 67 2.83 -2.12 -19.87
C ALA A 67 2.33 -0.94 -19.02
N LEU A 68 2.27 -1.12 -17.69
CA LEU A 68 2.02 -0.08 -16.70
C LEU A 68 3.28 0.71 -16.31
N GLY A 69 4.46 0.32 -16.77
CA GLY A 69 5.73 0.92 -16.38
C GLY A 69 6.10 0.67 -14.91
N ILE A 70 5.60 -0.41 -14.31
CA ILE A 70 5.97 -0.83 -12.95
C ILE A 70 7.25 -1.63 -13.08
N GLY A 71 8.40 -0.98 -12.85
CA GLY A 71 9.69 -1.67 -12.88
C GLY A 71 9.76 -2.79 -11.84
N HIS A 72 10.30 -3.94 -12.24
CA HIS A 72 10.54 -5.09 -11.38
C HIS A 72 11.99 -5.55 -11.45
N SER A 73 12.50 -5.98 -10.30
CA SER A 73 13.87 -6.47 -10.14
C SER A 73 13.85 -7.82 -9.42
N VAL A 74 14.94 -8.58 -9.54
CA VAL A 74 15.09 -9.89 -8.90
C VAL A 74 16.38 -9.92 -8.08
N THR A 75 16.27 -10.26 -6.80
CA THR A 75 17.40 -10.49 -5.92
C THR A 75 17.29 -11.89 -5.33
N VAL A 76 18.29 -12.74 -5.60
CA VAL A 76 18.31 -14.16 -5.16
C VAL A 76 16.98 -14.88 -5.42
N GLY A 77 16.44 -14.71 -6.62
CA GLY A 77 15.18 -15.35 -7.04
C GLY A 77 13.90 -14.72 -6.49
N VAL A 78 13.98 -13.64 -5.68
CA VAL A 78 12.81 -12.92 -5.18
C VAL A 78 12.55 -11.70 -6.05
N VAL A 79 11.38 -11.64 -6.68
CA VAL A 79 10.91 -10.49 -7.44
C VAL A 79 10.45 -9.38 -6.48
N HIS A 80 10.82 -8.14 -6.75
CA HIS A 80 10.33 -6.97 -6.02
C HIS A 80 10.03 -5.79 -6.95
N VAL A 81 9.09 -4.94 -6.53
CA VAL A 81 8.53 -3.81 -7.28
C VAL A 81 8.27 -2.61 -6.37
N PRO A 82 8.22 -1.36 -6.90
CA PRO A 82 7.84 -0.19 -6.12
C PRO A 82 6.46 -0.36 -5.49
N ALA A 83 6.40 -0.35 -4.15
CA ALA A 83 5.19 -0.72 -3.41
C ALA A 83 4.02 0.22 -3.68
N GLY A 84 4.26 1.53 -3.73
CA GLY A 84 3.23 2.52 -4.02
C GLY A 84 2.54 2.28 -5.36
N LEU A 85 3.29 1.99 -6.43
CA LEU A 85 2.71 1.65 -7.73
C LEU A 85 1.95 0.32 -7.70
N MET A 86 2.54 -0.73 -7.10
CA MET A 86 1.91 -2.05 -7.03
C MET A 86 0.61 -2.02 -6.23
N HIS A 87 0.62 -1.39 -5.05
CA HIS A 87 -0.55 -1.31 -4.17
C HIS A 87 -1.60 -0.28 -4.60
N SER A 88 -1.34 0.55 -5.62
CA SER A 88 -2.33 1.46 -6.22
C SER A 88 -2.76 0.97 -7.60
N TYR A 89 -2.08 1.42 -8.66
CA TYR A 89 -2.36 1.05 -10.05
C TYR A 89 -2.23 -0.45 -10.29
N GLY A 90 -1.25 -1.12 -9.66
CA GLY A 90 -1.13 -2.57 -9.78
C GLY A 90 -2.38 -3.30 -9.29
N TYR A 91 -2.96 -2.85 -8.17
CA TYR A 91 -4.18 -3.44 -7.61
C TYR A 91 -5.41 -3.16 -8.47
N LEU A 92 -5.53 -1.96 -9.06
CA LEU A 92 -6.63 -1.63 -9.97
C LEU A 92 -6.71 -2.61 -11.15
N PHE A 93 -5.56 -3.04 -11.67
CA PHE A 93 -5.48 -3.96 -12.79
C PHE A 93 -5.39 -5.44 -12.37
N SER A 94 -5.25 -5.75 -11.08
CA SER A 94 -5.13 -7.13 -10.60
C SER A 94 -6.44 -7.89 -10.76
N GLN A 95 -6.39 -9.03 -11.45
CA GLN A 95 -7.50 -9.99 -11.59
C GLN A 95 -7.43 -11.12 -10.55
N LEU A 96 -6.50 -11.02 -9.60
CA LEU A 96 -6.29 -12.04 -8.58
C LEU A 96 -7.46 -12.06 -7.59
N LYS A 97 -8.18 -13.19 -7.56
CA LYS A 97 -9.20 -13.48 -6.55
C LYS A 97 -8.54 -13.96 -5.27
N THR A 98 -8.84 -13.30 -4.16
CA THR A 98 -8.41 -13.71 -2.82
C THR A 98 -9.63 -14.11 -1.98
N ALA A 99 -9.40 -14.69 -0.80
CA ALA A 99 -10.47 -14.94 0.18
C ALA A 99 -11.23 -13.66 0.59
N TYR A 100 -10.61 -12.49 0.40
CA TYR A 100 -11.16 -11.16 0.70
C TYR A 100 -11.68 -10.43 -0.55
N GLY A 101 -11.95 -11.17 -1.63
CA GLY A 101 -12.37 -10.60 -2.91
C GLY A 101 -11.20 -10.14 -3.78
N LEU A 102 -11.47 -9.20 -4.70
CA LEU A 102 -10.50 -8.70 -5.67
C LEU A 102 -9.72 -7.52 -5.09
N LYS A 103 -8.40 -7.51 -5.28
CA LYS A 103 -7.53 -6.46 -4.73
C LYS A 103 -7.92 -5.06 -5.21
N GLY A 104 -8.31 -4.89 -6.48
CA GLY A 104 -8.71 -3.59 -7.03
C GLY A 104 -10.00 -3.02 -6.42
N LYS A 105 -10.91 -3.87 -5.93
CA LYS A 105 -12.14 -3.42 -5.25
C LYS A 105 -11.85 -2.61 -3.99
N ARG A 106 -10.67 -2.80 -3.38
CA ARG A 106 -10.21 -2.03 -2.20
C ARG A 106 -10.09 -0.54 -2.47
N TRP A 107 -9.91 -0.09 -3.72
CA TRP A 107 -9.87 1.33 -4.08
C TRP A 107 -11.17 1.83 -4.68
N ILE A 108 -11.92 0.96 -5.38
CA ILE A 108 -13.12 1.35 -6.13
C ILE A 108 -14.39 1.25 -5.28
N GLU A 109 -14.57 0.14 -4.57
CA GLU A 109 -15.83 -0.19 -3.88
C GLU A 109 -15.80 0.09 -2.37
N SER A 110 -14.60 0.14 -1.77
CA SER A 110 -14.45 0.36 -0.33
C SER A 110 -14.88 1.77 0.12
N ARG A 111 -14.92 2.73 -0.81
CA ARG A 111 -15.17 4.16 -0.54
C ARG A 111 -14.22 4.69 0.55
N LEU A 112 -12.97 4.23 0.53
CA LEU A 112 -12.00 4.46 1.60
C LEU A 112 -11.76 5.95 1.86
N ASP A 113 -11.73 6.77 0.83
CA ASP A 113 -11.63 8.23 0.97
C ASP A 113 -12.77 8.81 1.81
N GLU A 114 -14.02 8.49 1.48
CA GLU A 114 -15.19 8.95 2.23
C GLU A 114 -15.19 8.43 3.67
N ARG A 115 -14.75 7.18 3.87
CA ARG A 115 -14.61 6.56 5.19
C ARG A 115 -13.51 7.18 6.05
N LEU A 116 -12.54 7.84 5.44
CA LEU A 116 -11.55 8.69 6.12
C LEU A 116 -12.04 10.13 6.30
N GLY A 117 -13.26 10.44 5.87
CA GLY A 117 -13.86 11.77 5.93
C GLY A 117 -13.40 12.72 4.81
N LEU A 118 -12.80 12.19 3.75
CA LEU A 118 -12.39 12.96 2.57
C LEU A 118 -13.53 13.06 1.56
N LYS A 119 -13.35 13.90 0.55
CA LYS A 119 -14.28 14.02 -0.58
C LYS A 119 -14.24 12.75 -1.42
N ALA A 120 -15.42 12.27 -1.84
CA ALA A 120 -15.53 11.11 -2.72
C ALA A 120 -14.72 11.28 -4.02
N GLY A 121 -14.00 10.22 -4.41
CA GLY A 121 -13.20 10.14 -5.62
C GLY A 121 -11.76 10.68 -5.50
N VAL A 122 -11.29 11.13 -4.33
CA VAL A 122 -9.89 11.58 -4.19
C VAL A 122 -8.91 10.41 -4.24
N PHE A 123 -9.34 9.22 -3.81
CA PHE A 123 -8.59 7.97 -3.93
C PHE A 123 -8.98 7.21 -5.20
N SER A 124 -8.97 7.91 -6.33
CA SER A 124 -9.35 7.37 -7.63
C SER A 124 -8.35 7.79 -8.72
N PRO A 125 -8.09 6.93 -9.73
CA PRO A 125 -7.35 7.34 -10.93
C PRO A 125 -8.09 8.44 -11.73
N PHE A 126 -9.35 8.72 -11.40
CA PHE A 126 -10.18 9.78 -11.98
C PHE A 126 -10.32 11.01 -11.08
N THR A 127 -9.47 11.15 -10.06
CA THR A 127 -9.54 12.31 -9.17
C THR A 127 -9.49 13.62 -9.95
N ARG A 128 -10.33 14.58 -9.56
CA ARG A 128 -10.37 15.92 -10.17
C ARG A 128 -9.21 16.80 -9.72
N GLU A 129 -8.63 16.48 -8.57
CA GLU A 129 -7.58 17.26 -7.91
C GLU A 129 -6.42 16.33 -7.51
N GLY A 130 -5.19 16.76 -7.79
CA GLY A 130 -3.98 15.97 -7.55
C GLY A 130 -3.86 14.75 -8.46
N GLU A 131 -3.14 13.75 -7.99
CA GLU A 131 -2.94 12.46 -8.63
C GLU A 131 -3.24 11.36 -7.60
N PHE A 132 -3.78 10.22 -8.04
CA PHE A 132 -4.29 9.15 -7.18
C PHE A 132 -3.29 8.71 -6.10
N LEU A 133 -2.11 8.22 -6.48
CA LEU A 133 -1.14 7.74 -5.51
C LEU A 133 -0.59 8.89 -4.66
N SER A 134 -0.43 10.07 -5.24
CA SER A 134 -0.02 11.28 -4.51
C SER A 134 -1.00 11.63 -3.39
N ASN A 135 -2.30 11.55 -3.66
CA ASN A 135 -3.35 11.82 -2.67
C ASN A 135 -3.37 10.76 -1.56
N VAL A 136 -3.28 9.47 -1.94
CA VAL A 136 -3.18 8.37 -0.98
C VAL A 136 -1.96 8.56 -0.08
N THR A 137 -0.79 8.80 -0.68
CA THR A 137 0.47 9.01 0.05
C THR A 137 0.36 10.18 1.02
N ALA A 138 -0.19 11.31 0.59
CA ALA A 138 -0.32 12.50 1.43
C ALA A 138 -1.12 12.22 2.70
N VAL A 139 -2.28 11.56 2.56
CA VAL A 139 -3.16 11.23 3.69
C VAL A 139 -2.51 10.21 4.62
N LEU A 140 -1.86 9.18 4.06
CA LEU A 140 -1.19 8.15 4.87
C LEU A 140 -0.01 8.73 5.67
N LEU A 141 0.79 9.61 5.06
CA LEU A 141 1.87 10.30 5.76
C LEU A 141 1.35 11.26 6.84
N GLU A 142 0.20 11.90 6.61
CA GLU A 142 -0.44 12.74 7.63
C GLU A 142 -0.81 11.96 8.89
N PHE A 143 -1.33 10.72 8.75
CA PHE A 143 -1.70 9.89 9.92
C PHE A 143 -0.51 9.53 10.82
N ILE A 144 0.70 9.52 10.29
CA ILE A 144 1.94 9.26 11.04
C ILE A 144 2.72 10.53 11.37
N GLY A 145 2.16 11.71 11.11
CA GLY A 145 2.81 13.00 11.34
C GLY A 145 4.00 13.30 10.43
N ALA A 146 4.18 12.53 9.35
CA ALA A 146 5.25 12.73 8.39
C ALA A 146 4.86 13.82 7.37
N LYS A 147 5.76 14.78 7.16
CA LYS A 147 5.58 15.82 6.14
C LYS A 147 6.23 15.38 4.84
N ALA A 148 5.49 15.52 3.73
CA ALA A 148 6.04 15.36 2.40
C ALA A 148 5.58 16.50 1.49
N SER A 149 6.50 17.02 0.67
CA SER A 149 6.18 17.92 -0.42
C SER A 149 5.71 17.09 -1.61
N LEU A 150 4.42 16.73 -1.61
CA LEU A 150 3.81 15.96 -2.68
C LEU A 150 3.16 16.89 -3.72
N PRO A 151 3.13 16.50 -5.00
CA PRO A 151 2.43 17.24 -6.05
C PRO A 151 0.91 16.98 -5.98
N THR A 152 0.29 17.19 -4.81
CA THR A 152 -1.17 17.15 -4.67
C THR A 152 -1.72 18.57 -4.72
N ALA A 153 -2.74 18.76 -5.57
CA ALA A 153 -3.54 19.99 -5.58
C ALA A 153 -4.76 19.88 -4.65
N ALA A 154 -5.00 18.69 -4.08
CA ALA A 154 -6.16 18.46 -3.24
C ALA A 154 -5.90 18.96 -1.82
N ARG A 155 -6.89 19.65 -1.24
CA ARG A 155 -6.89 19.93 0.20
C ARG A 155 -7.40 18.70 0.93
N LEU A 156 -6.48 17.85 1.37
CA LEU A 156 -6.77 16.61 2.07
C LEU A 156 -6.71 16.89 3.57
N VAL A 157 -7.84 16.71 4.25
CA VAL A 157 -7.95 16.80 5.71
C VAL A 157 -8.83 15.64 6.16
N PRO A 158 -8.25 14.48 6.54
CA PRO A 158 -9.03 13.37 7.04
C PRO A 158 -9.74 13.78 8.34
N ARG A 159 -10.94 13.26 8.56
CA ARG A 159 -11.71 13.48 9.80
C ARG A 159 -11.56 12.34 10.79
N THR A 160 -10.93 11.26 10.37
CA THR A 160 -10.64 10.12 11.21
C THR A 160 -9.34 10.32 11.97
N LYS A 161 -9.23 9.65 13.12
CA LYS A 161 -7.99 9.59 13.89
C LYS A 161 -7.36 8.21 13.76
N SER A 162 -6.04 8.17 13.87
CA SER A 162 -5.33 6.93 14.14
C SER A 162 -5.76 6.40 15.52
N ALA A 163 -5.97 5.09 15.59
CA ALA A 163 -6.27 4.38 16.83
C ALA A 163 -4.99 4.04 17.61
N GLY A 164 -3.85 3.99 16.92
CA GLY A 164 -2.57 3.59 17.48
C GLY A 164 -1.79 2.66 16.55
N SER A 165 -0.67 2.14 17.06
CA SER A 165 0.23 1.30 16.27
C SER A 165 0.97 0.25 17.09
N VAL A 166 1.47 -0.76 16.40
CA VAL A 166 2.49 -1.70 16.88
C VAL A 166 3.79 -1.37 16.16
N SER A 167 4.91 -1.31 16.89
CA SER A 167 6.23 -1.06 16.32
C SER A 167 7.15 -2.25 16.54
N GLU A 168 7.90 -2.62 15.52
CA GLU A 168 8.92 -3.67 15.54
C GLU A 168 10.27 -3.04 15.19
N HIS A 169 11.26 -3.18 16.05
CA HIS A 169 12.62 -2.74 15.78
C HIS A 169 13.44 -3.96 15.42
N VAL A 170 13.98 -3.94 14.21
CA VAL A 170 14.71 -5.08 13.68
C VAL A 170 16.07 -4.58 13.22
N LYS A 171 17.10 -5.31 13.65
CA LYS A 171 18.47 -5.09 13.24
C LYS A 171 18.84 -6.19 12.26
N TRP A 172 19.23 -5.81 11.06
CA TRP A 172 19.75 -6.72 10.04
C TRP A 172 21.25 -6.56 9.86
N ARG A 173 21.88 -7.60 9.34
CA ARG A 173 23.20 -7.56 8.73
C ARG A 173 23.05 -7.79 7.23
N THR A 174 23.55 -6.86 6.41
CA THR A 174 23.53 -6.98 4.94
C THR A 174 24.53 -8.03 4.45
N ALA A 175 24.50 -8.35 3.16
CA ALA A 175 25.46 -9.26 2.53
C ALA A 175 26.92 -8.78 2.71
N GLU A 176 27.15 -7.47 2.73
CA GLU A 176 28.45 -6.84 2.93
C GLU A 176 28.88 -6.77 4.40
N GLY A 177 28.07 -7.30 5.32
CA GLY A 177 28.35 -7.30 6.76
C GLY A 177 27.97 -6.00 7.47
N VAL A 178 27.33 -5.05 6.79
CA VAL A 178 26.88 -3.78 7.38
C VAL A 178 25.64 -4.02 8.22
N GLU A 179 25.60 -3.47 9.43
CA GLU A 179 24.40 -3.54 10.27
C GLU A 179 23.46 -2.37 9.98
N LYS A 180 22.17 -2.68 9.83
CA LYS A 180 21.10 -1.70 9.61
C LYS A 180 19.98 -1.94 10.61
N GLU A 181 19.48 -0.89 11.22
CA GLU A 181 18.32 -0.93 12.12
C GLU A 181 17.17 -0.19 11.47
N LEU A 182 16.03 -0.88 11.31
CA LEU A 182 14.79 -0.28 10.82
C LEU A 182 13.70 -0.46 11.87
N THR A 183 12.84 0.53 11.98
CA THR A 183 11.58 0.41 12.73
C THR A 183 10.47 0.14 11.72
N ILE A 184 9.67 -0.89 11.96
CA ILE A 184 8.54 -1.26 11.14
C ILE A 184 7.29 -1.06 11.97
N SER A 185 6.31 -0.33 11.44
CA SER A 185 5.11 0.04 12.20
C SER A 185 3.85 -0.43 11.48
N THR A 186 2.96 -1.08 12.23
CA THR A 186 1.59 -1.37 11.82
C THR A 186 0.66 -0.40 12.51
N HIS A 187 0.11 0.54 11.74
CA HIS A 187 -0.84 1.54 12.21
C HIS A 187 -2.27 1.09 11.94
N LEU A 188 -3.18 1.39 12.86
CA LEU A 188 -4.61 1.21 12.68
C LEU A 188 -5.30 2.57 12.70
N ILE A 189 -6.08 2.88 11.66
CA ILE A 189 -6.83 4.13 11.55
C ILE A 189 -8.32 3.81 11.59
N ASN A 190 -9.10 4.56 12.38
CA ASN A 190 -10.53 4.37 12.46
C ASN A 190 -11.19 4.68 11.11
N LEU A 191 -12.08 3.81 10.63
CA LEU A 191 -12.91 4.10 9.47
C LEU A 191 -14.32 4.51 9.91
N LEU A 192 -14.83 5.60 9.34
CA LEU A 192 -16.21 6.00 9.51
C LEU A 192 -17.13 4.97 8.86
N ALA A 193 -18.27 4.72 9.50
CA ALA A 193 -19.39 4.02 8.86
C ALA A 193 -20.05 4.98 7.85
N LEU A 194 -20.39 4.48 6.65
CA LEU A 194 -21.17 5.25 5.68
C LEU A 194 -22.61 4.73 5.65
N PRO A 195 -23.62 5.62 5.66
CA PRO A 195 -25.01 5.22 5.48
C PRO A 195 -25.21 4.40 4.20
N GLY A 196 -25.86 3.24 4.32
CA GLY A 196 -26.18 2.35 3.20
C GLY A 196 -24.98 1.58 2.62
N GLN A 197 -23.80 1.62 3.25
CA GLN A 197 -22.67 0.78 2.87
C GLN A 197 -22.53 -0.38 3.84
N GLU A 198 -22.83 -1.59 3.37
CA GLU A 198 -22.56 -2.81 4.12
C GLU A 198 -21.08 -3.20 3.98
N THR A 199 -20.36 -3.25 5.10
CA THR A 199 -18.97 -3.70 5.16
C THR A 199 -18.62 -4.12 6.59
N ASN A 200 -17.78 -5.15 6.73
CA ASN A 200 -17.23 -5.60 8.01
C ASN A 200 -15.92 -4.90 8.36
N ASP A 201 -15.35 -4.14 7.41
CA ASP A 201 -14.13 -3.40 7.63
C ASP A 201 -14.41 -2.28 8.64
N VAL A 202 -13.51 -2.07 9.60
CA VAL A 202 -13.69 -1.05 10.65
C VAL A 202 -12.44 -0.22 10.89
N LYS A 203 -11.27 -0.71 10.47
CA LYS A 203 -10.02 0.04 10.48
C LYS A 203 -9.36 0.01 9.10
N LEU A 204 -8.53 1.00 8.83
CA LEU A 204 -7.50 0.93 7.80
C LEU A 204 -6.21 0.47 8.48
N LEU A 205 -5.68 -0.66 8.06
CA LEU A 205 -4.30 -1.05 8.38
C LEU A 205 -3.36 -0.31 7.45
N MET A 206 -2.30 0.26 7.99
CA MET A 206 -1.21 0.85 7.24
C MET A 206 0.12 0.31 7.75
N TYR A 207 1.01 -0.09 6.85
CA TYR A 207 2.31 -0.64 7.16
C TYR A 207 3.42 0.29 6.69
N GLU A 208 4.38 0.55 7.56
CA GLU A 208 5.43 1.54 7.37
C GLU A 208 6.80 0.97 7.76
N VAL A 209 7.85 1.45 7.08
CA VAL A 209 9.25 1.28 7.48
C VAL A 209 9.88 2.66 7.70
N VAL A 210 10.57 2.82 8.83
CA VAL A 210 11.39 3.98 9.16
C VAL A 210 12.87 3.57 9.13
N ASP A 211 13.63 4.23 8.25
CA ASP A 211 15.08 4.09 8.13
C ASP A 211 15.73 5.46 8.35
N ALA A 212 16.57 5.61 9.38
CA ALA A 212 17.24 6.87 9.69
C ALA A 212 16.29 8.10 9.71
N LYS A 213 15.11 7.96 10.34
CA LYS A 213 14.01 8.96 10.39
C LYS A 213 13.27 9.21 9.07
N LYS A 214 13.61 8.48 8.00
CA LYS A 214 12.85 8.53 6.75
C LYS A 214 11.70 7.52 6.79
N HIS A 215 10.49 8.06 6.80
CA HIS A 215 9.24 7.33 6.73
C HIS A 215 8.99 6.82 5.31
N ARG A 216 8.75 5.52 5.15
CA ARG A 216 8.40 4.88 3.87
C ARG A 216 7.21 3.95 4.05
N LEU A 217 6.16 4.18 3.27
CA LEU A 217 4.95 3.36 3.28
C LEU A 217 5.20 2.04 2.54
N VAL A 218 4.56 0.97 3.01
CA VAL A 218 4.59 -0.33 2.34
C VAL A 218 3.23 -0.59 1.70
N THR A 219 2.17 -0.58 2.51
CA THR A 219 0.82 -0.87 2.06
C THR A 219 -0.22 -0.24 2.97
N ALA A 220 -1.45 -0.11 2.48
CA ALA A 220 -2.61 0.22 3.29
C ALA A 220 -3.86 -0.48 2.75
N PHE A 221 -4.67 -1.07 3.63
CA PHE A 221 -5.92 -1.72 3.24
C PHE A 221 -6.91 -1.82 4.41
N PRO A 222 -8.22 -1.79 4.13
CA PRO A 222 -9.22 -1.93 5.17
C PRO A 222 -9.19 -3.35 5.77
N VAL A 223 -9.47 -3.44 7.06
CA VAL A 223 -9.49 -4.70 7.82
C VAL A 223 -10.70 -4.77 8.74
N GLU A 224 -11.18 -5.99 8.96
CA GLU A 224 -12.29 -6.29 9.86
C GLU A 224 -11.89 -6.20 11.34
N GLN A 225 -12.90 -6.09 12.20
CA GLN A 225 -12.72 -5.92 13.66
C GLN A 225 -11.82 -7.00 14.27
N LYS A 226 -12.06 -8.28 13.96
CA LYS A 226 -11.27 -9.40 14.50
C LYS A 226 -9.79 -9.30 14.14
N PHE A 227 -9.48 -8.84 12.92
CA PHE A 227 -8.10 -8.66 12.49
C PHE A 227 -7.45 -7.50 13.25
N ALA A 228 -8.14 -6.38 13.40
CA ALA A 228 -7.67 -5.24 14.17
C ALA A 228 -7.41 -5.60 15.64
N GLU A 229 -8.31 -6.35 16.28
CA GLU A 229 -8.16 -6.84 17.65
C GLU A 229 -6.95 -7.75 17.82
N ALA A 230 -6.63 -8.58 16.82
CA ALA A 230 -5.43 -9.42 16.85
C ALA A 230 -4.14 -8.58 16.85
N ILE A 231 -4.11 -7.46 16.12
CA ILE A 231 -2.99 -6.52 16.13
C ILE A 231 -2.93 -5.76 17.47
N ILE A 232 -4.07 -5.30 17.98
CA ILE A 232 -4.14 -4.59 19.27
C ILE A 232 -3.71 -5.50 20.43
N GLY A 233 -4.09 -6.77 20.39
CA GLY A 233 -3.74 -7.78 21.39
C GLY A 233 -2.35 -8.38 21.22
N ALA A 234 -1.57 -7.94 20.22
CA ALA A 234 -0.21 -8.42 20.01
C ALA A 234 0.65 -8.08 21.24
N LYS A 235 1.32 -9.11 21.79
CA LYS A 235 2.20 -8.94 22.94
C LYS A 235 3.59 -8.51 22.48
N PRO A 236 4.31 -7.71 23.29
CA PRO A 236 5.73 -7.49 23.07
C PRO A 236 6.47 -8.83 23.05
N GLU A 237 7.40 -8.96 22.11
CA GLU A 237 8.23 -10.12 21.90
C GLU A 237 9.67 -9.67 21.61
N SER A 238 10.65 -10.47 22.01
CA SER A 238 12.03 -10.26 21.58
C SER A 238 12.63 -11.60 21.24
N ASP A 239 13.05 -11.72 19.99
CA ASP A 239 13.68 -12.91 19.45
C ASP A 239 14.61 -12.54 18.29
N THR A 240 15.09 -13.54 17.56
CA THR A 240 15.88 -13.36 16.34
C THR A 240 15.09 -13.74 15.08
N GLN A 241 13.76 -13.89 15.20
CA GLN A 241 12.90 -14.34 14.10
C GLN A 241 11.94 -13.22 13.70
N PHE A 242 12.40 -12.34 12.82
CA PHE A 242 11.51 -11.43 12.12
C PHE A 242 11.12 -12.01 10.75
N ARG A 243 9.82 -11.93 10.41
CA ARG A 243 9.31 -12.24 9.07
C ARG A 243 8.65 -11.01 8.48
N PRO A 244 9.05 -10.56 7.28
CA PRO A 244 8.32 -9.51 6.58
C PRO A 244 6.85 -9.91 6.37
N ARG A 245 5.96 -8.93 6.50
CA ARG A 245 4.50 -9.08 6.35
C ARG A 245 3.99 -8.08 5.33
N PHE A 246 2.76 -8.30 4.88
CA PHE A 246 2.00 -7.36 4.06
C PHE A 246 2.78 -6.89 2.82
N ASN A 247 3.43 -7.86 2.16
CA ASN A 247 4.23 -7.67 0.96
C ASN A 247 5.49 -6.81 1.14
N LEU A 248 5.93 -6.48 2.36
CA LEU A 248 7.21 -5.80 2.57
C LEU A 248 8.36 -6.63 1.98
N TYR A 249 9.09 -6.05 1.05
CA TYR A 249 10.33 -6.63 0.56
C TYR A 249 11.49 -6.27 1.48
N ILE A 250 12.24 -7.30 1.90
CA ILE A 250 13.57 -7.20 2.49
C ILE A 250 14.48 -8.06 1.64
N ASP A 251 15.69 -7.59 1.36
CA ASP A 251 16.68 -8.36 0.60
C ASP A 251 16.91 -9.72 1.28
N PRO A 252 16.68 -10.84 0.58
CA PRO A 252 16.77 -12.18 1.15
C PRO A 252 18.19 -12.57 1.59
N THR A 253 19.22 -11.81 1.19
CA THR A 253 20.59 -11.99 1.68
C THR A 253 20.82 -11.42 3.06
N TRP A 254 19.93 -10.55 3.55
CA TRP A 254 20.06 -9.92 4.86
C TRP A 254 19.65 -10.89 5.96
N LYS A 255 20.39 -10.84 7.07
CA LYS A 255 20.15 -11.71 8.24
C LYS A 255 19.67 -10.88 9.41
N VAL A 256 18.58 -11.31 10.04
CA VAL A 256 18.11 -10.71 11.30
C VAL A 256 19.15 -11.01 12.39
N VAL A 257 19.65 -9.95 13.02
CA VAL A 257 20.61 -9.99 14.13
C VAL A 257 19.88 -9.85 15.46
N ALA A 258 18.87 -8.98 15.50
CA ALA A 258 18.02 -8.77 16.68
C ALA A 258 16.64 -8.29 16.23
N HIS A 259 15.61 -8.69 16.98
CA HIS A 259 14.25 -8.21 16.80
C HIS A 259 13.62 -7.96 18.18
N ARG A 260 12.92 -6.83 18.30
CA ARG A 260 12.02 -6.54 19.40
C ARG A 260 10.72 -5.95 18.86
N SER A 261 9.59 -6.38 19.39
CA SER A 261 8.29 -5.76 19.14
C SER A 261 7.82 -5.04 20.40
N GLU A 262 7.18 -3.91 20.19
CA GLU A 262 6.46 -3.16 21.21
C GLU A 262 4.99 -3.58 21.19
N GLY A 263 4.32 -3.52 22.34
CA GLY A 263 2.87 -3.73 22.38
C GLY A 263 2.13 -2.60 21.67
N PHE A 264 0.82 -2.77 21.44
CA PHE A 264 0.01 -1.74 20.83
C PHE A 264 0.02 -0.44 21.65
N ALA A 265 0.50 0.64 21.04
CA ALA A 265 0.48 1.98 21.59
C ALA A 265 -0.75 2.72 21.06
N ALA A 266 -1.77 2.85 21.90
CA ALA A 266 -2.96 3.62 21.57
C ALA A 266 -2.62 5.10 21.39
N GLN A 267 -3.23 5.73 20.38
CA GLN A 267 -3.09 7.18 20.20
C GLN A 267 -4.07 7.89 21.14
N ALA A 268 -3.57 8.85 21.91
CA ALA A 268 -4.42 9.66 22.79
C ALA A 268 -5.42 10.48 21.95
N ASP A 269 -6.66 10.57 22.43
CA ASP A 269 -7.74 11.34 21.81
C ASP A 269 -7.50 12.85 21.81
#